data_AF-A0A3D1M5W6-F1
#
_entry.id   AF-A0A3D1M5W6-F1
#
_cell.length_a   1.000
_cell.length_b   1.000
_cell.length_c   1.000
_cell.angle_alpha   90.00
_cell.angle_beta   90.00
_cell.angle_gamma   90.00
#
_symmetry.space_group_name_H-M   'P 1'
#
loop_
_entity.id
_entity.type
_entity.pdbx_description
1 polymer ?
#
loop_
_entity_poly.entity_id
_entity_poly.type
_entity_poly.pdbx_seq_one_letter_code
_entity_poly.pdbx_strand_id
1 'polypeptide(L)' 'MIEYKLPEPTAVEEKMIRALQSIADDDKFIYGIRATLEKDELRQEMTDAIADGDVRTEEDTIYYALQLDREGIPHG' A
#
# COMPACT_ATOMS: atom_id res chain seq x y z
N MET A 1 3.97 -25.74 -8.23
CA MET A 1 4.06 -24.27 -8.26
C MET A 1 3.74 -23.82 -6.85
N ILE A 2 4.69 -23.24 -6.14
CA ILE A 2 4.44 -22.69 -4.80
C ILE A 2 3.73 -21.37 -5.05
N GLU A 3 2.42 -21.31 -4.82
CA GLU A 3 1.72 -20.02 -4.73
C GLU A 3 2.37 -19.26 -3.56
N TYR A 4 3.17 -18.25 -3.86
CA TYR A 4 3.64 -17.30 -2.86
C TYR A 4 2.43 -16.46 -2.42
N LYS A 5 1.64 -17.02 -1.50
CA LYS A 5 0.59 -16.27 -0.81
C LYS A 5 1.27 -15.44 0.27
N LEU A 6 1.07 -14.12 0.20
CA LEU A 6 1.39 -13.24 1.32
C LEU A 6 0.66 -13.75 2.57
N PRO A 7 1.24 -13.57 3.77
CA PRO A 7 0.57 -13.94 5.02
C PRO A 7 -0.80 -13.26 5.14
N GLU A 8 -1.63 -13.78 6.05
CA GLU A 8 -2.89 -13.11 6.39
C GLU A 8 -2.61 -11.65 6.77
N PRO A 9 -3.37 -10.69 6.21
CA PRO A 9 -3.10 -9.28 6.42
C PRO A 9 -3.30 -8.91 7.88
N THR A 10 -2.45 -8.01 8.38
CA THR A 10 -2.67 -7.38 9.69
C THR A 10 -3.89 -6.45 9.63
N ALA A 11 -4.42 -6.05 10.78
CA ALA A 11 -5.51 -5.07 10.82
C ALA A 11 -5.15 -3.72 10.17
N VAL A 12 -3.86 -3.36 10.12
CA VAL A 12 -3.37 -2.15 9.42
C VAL A 12 -3.33 -2.40 7.92
N GLU A 13 -2.81 -3.56 7.51
CA GLU A 13 -2.78 -3.95 6.10
C GLU A 13 -4.18 -4.07 5.50
N GLU A 14 -5.15 -4.59 6.24
CA GLU A 14 -6.56 -4.64 5.80
C GLU A 14 -7.14 -3.25 5.52
N LYS A 15 -6.80 -2.24 6.33
CA LYS A 15 -7.23 -0.85 6.10
C LYS A 15 -6.61 -0.31 4.83
N MET A 16 -5.31 -0.53 4.64
CA MET A 16 -4.61 -0.15 3.43
C MET A 16 -5.22 -0.82 2.19
N ILE A 17 -5.49 -2.13 2.24
CA ILE A 17 -6.12 -2.86 1.13
C ILE A 17 -7.47 -2.23 0.77
N ARG A 18 -8.31 -1.90 1.75
CA ARG A 18 -9.60 -1.24 1.51
C ARG A 18 -9.44 0.15 0.89
N ALA A 19 -8.43 0.90 1.31
CA ALA A 19 -8.10 2.21 0.72
C ALA A 19 -7.65 2.05 -0.74
N LEU A 20 -6.78 1.08 -1.03
CA LEU A 20 -6.32 0.76 -2.39
C LEU A 20 -7.48 0.33 -3.29
N GLN A 21 -8.40 -0.48 -2.78
CA GLN A 21 -9.62 -0.90 -3.50
C GLN A 21 -10.53 0.27 -3.88
N SER A 22 -10.45 1.40 -3.16
CA SER A 22 -11.19 2.61 -3.52
C SER A 22 -10.58 3.35 -4.72
N ILE A 23 -9.30 3.10 -5.01
CA ILE A 23 -8.57 3.65 -6.17
C ILE A 23 -8.74 2.71 -7.36
N ALA A 24 -8.49 1.41 -7.15
CA ALA A 24 -8.54 0.39 -8.20
C ALA A 24 -8.91 -0.99 -7.66
N ASP A 25 -9.84 -1.66 -8.34
CA ASP A 25 -10.24 -3.04 -8.07
C ASP A 25 -9.38 -4.03 -8.90
N ASP A 26 -8.06 -3.98 -8.71
CA ASP A 26 -7.08 -4.88 -9.36
C ASP A 26 -6.24 -5.63 -8.32
N ASP A 27 -6.45 -6.95 -8.25
CA ASP A 27 -5.76 -7.84 -7.32
C ASP A 27 -4.23 -7.84 -7.49
N LYS A 28 -3.71 -7.67 -8.71
CA LYS A 28 -2.26 -7.64 -8.97
C LYS A 28 -1.65 -6.34 -8.49
N PHE A 29 -2.36 -5.23 -8.68
CA PHE A 29 -1.97 -3.93 -8.15
C PHE A 29 -1.91 -3.98 -6.62
N ILE A 30 -3.00 -4.43 -5.97
CA ILE A 30 -3.07 -4.57 -4.51
C ILE A 30 -1.95 -5.49 -4.00
N TYR A 31 -1.75 -6.64 -4.65
CA TYR A 31 -0.65 -7.56 -4.31
C TYR A 31 0.72 -6.88 -4.40
N GLY A 32 0.95 -6.09 -5.46
CA GLY A 32 2.19 -5.34 -5.65
C GLY A 32 2.46 -4.39 -4.49
N ILE A 33 1.47 -3.58 -4.11
CA ILE A 33 1.62 -2.64 -2.98
C ILE A 33 1.85 -3.37 -1.66
N ARG A 34 1.11 -4.46 -1.41
CA ARG A 34 1.32 -5.29 -0.21
C ARG A 34 2.73 -5.89 -0.13
N ALA A 35 3.29 -6.29 -1.26
CA ALA A 35 4.65 -6.83 -1.34
C ALA A 35 5.73 -5.75 -1.20
N THR A 36 5.45 -4.51 -1.61
CA THR A 36 6.36 -3.36 -1.44
C THR A 36 6.35 -2.84 0.00
N LEU A 37 5.19 -2.76 0.65
CA LEU A 37 5.06 -2.18 1.99
C LEU A 37 4.99 -3.29 3.05
N GLU A 38 6.14 -3.77 3.50
CA GLU A 38 6.23 -4.87 4.47
C GLU A 38 5.90 -4.47 5.91
N LYS A 39 6.11 -3.19 6.27
CA LYS A 39 5.94 -2.69 7.65
C LYS A 39 4.60 -1.99 7.83
N ASP A 40 3.93 -2.27 8.95
CA ASP A 40 2.66 -1.63 9.30
C ASP A 40 2.74 -0.10 9.37
N GLU A 41 3.88 0.47 9.75
CA GLU A 41 4.08 1.92 9.75
C GLU A 41 3.97 2.51 8.33
N LEU A 42 4.53 1.85 7.32
CA LEU A 42 4.46 2.29 5.93
C LEU A 42 3.06 2.08 5.34
N ARG A 43 2.37 1.01 5.77
CA ARG A 43 0.99 0.73 5.36
C ARG A 43 0.01 1.76 5.92
N GLN A 44 0.25 2.22 7.15
CA GLN A 44 -0.51 3.29 7.76
C GLN A 44 -0.29 4.61 7.00
N GLU A 45 0.97 4.95 6.71
CA GLU A 45 1.32 6.14 5.93
C GLU A 45 0.67 6.16 4.54
N MET A 46 0.69 5.03 3.83
CA MET A 46 -0.03 4.89 2.55
C MET A 46 -1.54 5.10 2.72
N THR A 47 -2.13 4.54 3.78
CA THR A 47 -3.57 4.70 4.05
C THR A 47 -3.92 6.17 4.30
N ASP A 48 -3.09 6.88 5.07
CA ASP A 48 -3.28 8.28 5.42
C ASP A 48 -3.11 9.19 4.18
N ALA A 49 -2.10 8.94 3.34
CA ALA A 49 -1.91 9.67 2.07
C ALA A 49 -3.08 9.49 1.09
N ILE A 50 -3.71 8.32 1.06
CA ILE A 50 -4.93 8.09 0.27
C ILE A 50 -6.11 8.85 0.88
N ALA A 51 -6.26 8.83 2.21
CA ALA A 51 -7.36 9.49 2.91
C ALA A 51 -7.31 11.02 2.80
N ASP A 52 -6.11 11.60 2.89
CA ASP A 52 -5.86 13.04 2.72
C ASP A 52 -5.97 13.46 1.25
N GLY A 53 -6.00 12.49 0.34
CA GLY A 53 -6.12 12.71 -1.09
C GLY A 53 -4.82 13.19 -1.73
N ASP A 54 -3.67 12.89 -1.13
CA ASP A 54 -2.35 13.07 -1.74
C ASP A 54 -2.08 11.97 -2.76
N VAL A 55 -2.61 10.77 -2.54
CA VAL A 55 -2.60 9.63 -3.47
C VAL A 55 -4.01 9.39 -3.99
N ARG A 56 -4.22 9.53 -5.31
CA ARG A 56 -5.56 9.42 -5.92
C ARG A 56 -5.66 8.41 -7.06
N THR A 57 -4.53 8.06 -7.65
CA THR A 57 -4.47 7.18 -8.82
C THR A 57 -3.59 5.96 -8.54
N GLU A 58 -3.70 4.94 -9.39
CA GLU A 58 -2.83 3.76 -9.35
C GLU A 58 -1.35 4.18 -9.49
N GLU A 59 -1.05 5.09 -10.41
CA GLU A 59 0.31 5.60 -10.62
C GLU A 59 0.85 6.30 -9.37
N ASP A 60 0.07 7.21 -8.76
CA ASP A 60 0.46 7.89 -7.52
C ASP A 60 0.77 6.88 -6.42
N THR A 61 -0.07 5.85 -6.31
CA THR A 61 0.10 4.80 -5.28
C THR A 61 1.40 4.04 -5.50
N ILE A 62 1.71 3.65 -6.74
CA ILE A 62 2.93 2.92 -7.07
C ILE A 62 4.15 3.80 -6.76
N TYR A 63 4.14 5.06 -7.20
CA TYR A 63 5.26 5.97 -6.95
C TYR A 63 5.46 6.23 -5.46
N TYR A 64 4.37 6.45 -4.72
CA TYR A 64 4.42 6.71 -3.29
C TYR A 64 4.87 5.47 -2.51
N ALA A 65 4.41 4.27 -2.86
CA ALA A 65 4.85 3.02 -2.24
C ALA A 65 6.36 2.79 -2.43
N LEU A 66 6.87 3.04 -3.63
CA LEU A 66 8.31 2.94 -3.92
C LEU A 66 9.13 4.00 -3.16
N GLN A 67 8.59 5.20 -2.97
CA GLN A 67 9.22 6.23 -2.16
C GLN A 67 9.29 5.80 -0.69
N LEU A 68 8.18 5.30 -0.13
CA LEU A 68 8.11 4.80 1.25
C LEU A 68 9.05 3.62 1.50
N ASP A 69 9.14 2.68 0.57
CA ASP A 69 10.08 1.54 0.68
C ASP A 69 11.54 2.01 0.64
N ARG A 70 11.86 2.96 -0.24
CA ARG A 70 13.23 3.45 -0.43
C ARG A 70 13.71 4.40 0.67
N GLU A 71 12.85 5.31 1.11
CA GLU A 71 13.21 6.42 2.01
C GLU A 71 12.71 6.22 3.44
N GLY A 72 11.77 5.28 3.66
CA GLY A 72 11.02 5.18 4.90
C GLY A 72 9.89 6.22 4.95
N ILE A 73 9.38 6.48 6.16
CA ILE A 73 8.32 7.47 6.37
C ILE A 73 8.92 8.87 6.16
N PRO A 74 8.39 9.68 5.22
CA PRO A 74 8.86 11.04 5.03
C PRO A 74 8.46 11.89 6.23
N HIS A 75 9.41 12.14 7.14
CA HIS A 75 9.23 13.15 8.19
C HIS A 75 9.32 14.55 7.58
N GLY A 76 8.16 15.15 7.29
CA GLY A 76 8.00 16.58 7.04
C GLY A 76 7.94 17.38 8.34
#